data_AF-A0A933QHB9-F1
#
_entry.id   AF-A0A933QHB9-F1
#
_cell.length_a   1.000
_cell.length_b   1.000
_cell.length_c   1.000
_cell.angle_alpha   90.00
_cell.angle_beta   90.00
_cell.angle_gamma   90.00
#
_symmetry.space_group_name_H-M   'P 1'
#
loop_
_entity.id
_entity.type
_entity.pdbx_description
1 polymer ?
#
loop_
_entity_poly.entity_id
_entity_poly.type
_entity_poly.pdbx_seq_one_letter_code
_entity_poly.pdbx_strand_id
1 'polypeptide(L)' 'MAIKELFGSDIGLLSVFTIGFVIVMAVYLYGYAKKHIAEDARNAKQ' A
#
# COMPACT_ATOMS: atom_id res chain seq x y z
N MET A 1 22.35 0.77 18.61
CA MET A 1 21.67 -0.41 19.20
C MET A 1 20.19 -0.51 18.82
N ALA A 2 19.61 0.44 18.07
CA ALA A 2 18.16 0.47 17.79
C ALA A 2 17.67 -0.47 16.65
N ILE A 3 18.54 -0.79 15.68
CA ILE A 3 18.16 -1.66 14.55
C ILE A 3 17.84 -3.08 15.03
N LYS A 4 18.56 -3.60 16.03
CA LYS A 4 18.31 -4.96 16.57
C LYS A 4 17.00 -5.06 17.38
N GLU A 5 16.55 -4.00 18.04
CA GLU A 5 15.25 -3.99 18.72
C GLU A 5 14.08 -3.90 17.73
N LEU A 6 14.26 -3.17 16.62
CA LEU A 6 13.25 -3.08 15.56
C LEU A 6 13.07 -4.37 14.75
N PHE A 7 14.12 -5.18 14.62
CA PHE A 7 14.08 -6.47 13.89
C PHE A 7 13.96 -7.69 14.81
N GLY A 8 14.22 -7.55 16.12
CA GLY A 8 14.23 -8.66 17.08
C GLY A 8 13.06 -8.68 18.05
N SER A 9 12.29 -7.59 18.18
CA SER A 9 11.08 -7.55 19.01
C SER A 9 9.85 -7.86 18.15
N ASP A 10 8.93 -8.69 18.65
CA ASP A 10 7.68 -9.09 17.97
C ASP A 10 6.87 -7.87 17.46
N ILE A 11 6.98 -6.74 18.17
CA ILE A 11 6.37 -5.46 17.84
C ILE A 11 7.01 -4.81 16.60
N GLY A 12 8.33 -4.93 16.46
CA GLY A 12 9.09 -4.35 15.36
C GLY A 12 8.78 -5.02 14.02
N LEU A 13 8.68 -6.35 13.99
CA LEU A 13 8.33 -7.08 12.78
C LEU A 13 6.88 -6.80 12.34
N LEU A 14 5.92 -6.78 13.27
CA LEU A 14 4.52 -6.47 12.98
C LEU A 14 4.34 -5.03 12.46
N SER A 15 5.07 -4.07 13.04
CA SER A 15 5.01 -2.66 12.60
C SER A 15 5.59 -2.48 11.19
N VAL A 16 6.71 -3.10 10.86
CA VAL A 16 7.27 -3.10 9.50
C VAL A 16 6.31 -3.76 8.52
N PHE A 17 5.69 -4.88 8.91
CA PHE A 17 4.69 -5.56 8.09
C PHE A 17 3.47 -4.67 7.83
N THR A 18 2.99 -3.97 8.86
CA THR A 18 1.85 -3.06 8.78
C THR A 18 2.14 -1.88 7.87
N ILE A 19 3.30 -1.24 8.02
CA ILE A 19 3.74 -0.13 7.17
C ILE A 19 3.85 -0.60 5.71
N GLY A 20 4.46 -1.77 5.48
CA GLY A 20 4.54 -2.38 4.15
C GLY A 20 3.16 -2.66 3.55
N PHE A 21 2.24 -3.23 4.34
CA PHE A 21 0.88 -3.52 3.92
C PHE A 21 0.11 -2.26 3.52
N VAL A 22 0.20 -1.19 4.31
CA VAL A 22 -0.45 0.10 4.01
C VAL A 22 0.10 0.71 2.73
N ILE A 23 1.42 0.65 2.51
CA ILE A 23 2.05 1.14 1.27
C ILE A 23 1.54 0.35 0.06
N VAL A 24 1.52 -0.99 0.13
CA VAL A 24 1.02 -1.84 -0.95
C VAL A 24 -0.46 -1.55 -1.22
N MET A 25 -1.27 -1.41 -0.17
CA MET A 25 -2.69 -1.08 -0.30
C MET A 25 -2.89 0.29 -0.96
N ALA A 26 -2.10 1.31 -0.60
CA ALA A 26 -2.17 2.64 -1.20
C ALA A 26 -1.80 2.61 -2.69
N VAL A 27 -0.74 1.88 -3.06
CA VAL A 27 -0.35 1.71 -4.47
C VAL A 27 -1.41 0.93 -5.24
N TYR A 28 -1.97 -0.13 -4.65
CA TYR A 28 -3.03 -0.92 -5.25
C TYR A 28 -4.28 -0.07 -5.50
N LEU A 29 -4.74 0.69 -4.51
CA LEU A 29 -5.87 1.62 -4.63
C LEU A 29 -5.61 2.71 -5.66
N TYR A 30 -4.39 3.28 -5.70
CA TYR A 30 -4.03 4.27 -6.71
C TYR A 30 -4.07 3.68 -8.13
N GLY A 31 -3.52 2.48 -8.32
CA GLY A 31 -3.58 1.77 -9.59
C GLY A 31 -5.00 1.40 -10.00
N TYR A 32 -5.79 0.90 -9.06
CA TYR A 32 -7.20 0.57 -9.25
C TYR A 32 -8.01 1.82 -9.61
N ALA A 33 -7.91 2.90 -8.84
CA ALA A 33 -8.60 4.15 -9.09
C ALA A 33 -8.18 4.77 -10.42
N LYS A 34 -6.89 4.77 -10.77
CA LYS A 34 -6.41 5.24 -12.07
C LYS A 34 -6.99 4.43 -13.23
N LYS A 35 -7.04 3.10 -13.08
CA LYS A 35 -7.62 2.21 -14.09
C LYS A 35 -9.13 2.41 -14.22
N HIS A 36 -9.83 2.54 -13.09
CA HIS A 36 -11.28 2.74 -13.06
C HIS A 36 -11.70 4.12 -13.58
N ILE A 37 -11.00 5.19 -13.19
CA ILE A 37 -11.22 6.54 -13.74
C ILE A 37 -10.92 6.58 -15.24
N ALA A 38 -9.88 5.87 -15.71
CA ALA A 38 -9.59 5.78 -17.14
C ALA A 38 -10.65 4.98 -17.90
N GLU A 39 -11.27 3.99 -17.27
CA GLU A 39 -12.34 3.18 -17.83
C GLU A 39 -13.67 3.96 -17.86
N ASP A 40 -14.00 4.69 -16.80
CA ASP A 40 -15.12 5.63 -16.74
C ASP A 40 -14.96 6.79 -17.71
N ALA A 41 -13.76 7.36 -17.87
CA ALA A 41 -13.50 8.41 -18.85
C ALA A 41 -13.62 7.91 -20.31
N ARG A 42 -13.41 6.61 -20.54
CA ARG A 42 -13.58 5.97 -21.86
C ARG A 42 -15.05 5.68 -22.16
N ASN A 43 -15.80 5.21 -21.16
CA ASN A 43 -17.23 4.90 -21.29
C ASN A 43 -18.10 6.17 -21.29
N ALA A 44 -17.71 7.23 -20.58
CA ALA A 44 -18.41 8.52 -20.61
C ALA A 44 -18.29 9.27 -21.97
N LYS A 45 -17.44 8.77 -22.88
CA LYS A 45 -17.29 9.28 -24.25
C LYS A 45 -18.04 8.45 -25.30
N GLN A 46 -18.76 7.39 -24.92
CA GLN A 46 -19.63 6.64 -25.83
C GLN A 46 -21.06 7.18 -25.81
#